data_AF-A0A537RTP7-F1
#
_entry.id   AF-A0A537RTP7-F1
#
_cell.length_a   1.000
_cell.length_b   1.000
_cell.length_c   1.000
_cell.angle_alpha   90.00
_cell.angle_beta   90.00
_cell.angle_gamma   90.00
#
_symmetry.space_group_name_H-M   'P 1'
#
loop_
_entity.id
_entity.type
_entity.pdbx_description
1 polymer ?
#
loop_
_entity_poly.entity_id
_entity_poly.type
_entity_poly.pdbx_seq_one_letter_code
_entity_poly.pdbx_strand_id
1 'polypeptide(L)'
;MTRSSRMVGAARMAMVTLALLLAASPAFAQLRLDVTRGKVEPMPIAIPPFAGGGADESKAGRDIAQVVSADLERSGLFRPLDPQSFIQNVSAGEGPRFADWRQINAQALVTGSMQGQGDGRYRVEFRLWDVGAEQQLAGFAYTTTRQNWRRIAHIIADEIYKRITGEDGYFDTRIVYIAESGPAERREKRLALMDQDGANHQYLTDGRALVLTPRFSPSAQEITYLSYAGGTPRVYLRNIDSGQQEALGDFPGMTFAPRFSPSAQEITYLSYAGGTPRVYLRNIDSGQQEALGDFPGMTFAPRFSPEGNRIVFSRTQNGASNIYALDLRTRQPLRLTDGNAIDTTPSYSPD
;
A
#
# COMPACT_ATOMS: atom_id res chain seq x y z
N MET A 1 38.83 50.19 -58.51
CA MET A 1 37.56 50.38 -57.79
C MET A 1 37.48 49.35 -56.67
N THR A 2 37.61 49.82 -55.45
CA THR A 2 37.63 49.06 -54.20
C THR A 2 36.26 49.11 -53.54
N ARG A 3 35.75 47.98 -53.03
CA ARG A 3 35.06 47.83 -51.72
C ARG A 3 34.24 46.54 -51.65
N SER A 4 34.35 45.90 -50.49
CA SER A 4 33.27 45.26 -49.70
C SER A 4 33.70 43.89 -49.17
N SER A 5 33.11 43.51 -48.03
CA SER A 5 33.05 42.17 -47.42
C SER A 5 33.91 41.87 -46.17
N ARG A 6 33.87 42.71 -45.12
CA ARG A 6 34.20 42.23 -43.74
C ARG A 6 33.40 42.95 -42.63
N MET A 7 32.07 42.93 -42.66
CA MET A 7 31.25 43.39 -41.52
C MET A 7 29.95 42.59 -41.28
N VAL A 8 29.80 41.40 -41.85
CA VAL A 8 28.56 40.59 -41.68
C VAL A 8 28.72 39.46 -40.64
N GLY A 9 29.95 39.08 -40.28
CA GLY A 9 30.21 37.97 -39.35
C GLY A 9 29.93 38.30 -37.87
N ALA A 10 30.34 39.48 -37.40
CA ALA A 10 30.27 39.83 -35.98
C ALA A 10 28.82 40.05 -35.48
N ALA A 11 27.95 40.64 -36.32
CA ALA A 11 26.56 40.89 -35.95
C ALA A 11 25.71 39.61 -35.87
N ARG A 12 26.01 38.60 -36.71
CA ARG A 12 25.34 37.29 -36.63
C ARG A 12 25.78 36.48 -35.41
N MET A 13 27.06 36.57 -35.04
CA MET A 13 27.58 35.85 -33.88
C MET A 13 27.04 36.41 -32.55
N ALA A 14 26.87 37.73 -32.44
CA ALA A 14 26.24 38.39 -31.29
C ALA A 14 24.73 38.10 -31.16
N MET A 15 23.99 38.02 -32.28
CA MET A 15 22.57 37.65 -32.26
C MET A 15 22.33 36.19 -31.86
N VAL A 16 23.22 35.27 -32.27
CA VAL A 16 23.11 33.85 -31.90
C VAL A 16 23.44 33.64 -30.42
N THR A 17 24.40 34.38 -29.85
CA THR A 17 24.68 34.31 -28.40
C THR A 17 23.57 34.92 -27.55
N LEU A 18 22.92 36.00 -28.02
CA LEU A 18 21.78 36.61 -27.31
C LEU A 18 20.51 35.73 -27.39
N ALA A 19 20.29 35.02 -28.49
CA ALA A 19 19.18 34.07 -28.64
C ALA A 19 19.36 32.80 -27.77
N LEU A 20 20.60 32.35 -27.56
CA LEU A 20 20.92 31.22 -26.66
C LEU A 20 20.75 31.59 -25.17
N LEU A 21 20.91 32.86 -24.80
CA LEU A 21 20.65 33.33 -23.42
C LEU A 21 19.16 33.49 -23.10
N LEU A 22 18.30 33.63 -24.11
CA LEU A 22 16.84 33.76 -23.95
C LEU A 22 16.08 32.43 -23.99
N ALA A 23 16.75 31.31 -24.26
CA ALA A 23 16.18 29.97 -24.32
C ALA A 23 16.49 29.12 -23.06
N ALA A 24 17.05 29.71 -22.02
CA ALA A 24 17.15 29.05 -20.72
C ALA A 24 15.78 29.09 -20.04
N SER A 25 14.95 28.07 -20.30
CA SER A 25 13.78 27.81 -19.46
C SER A 25 14.25 27.69 -18.01
N PRO A 26 13.59 28.35 -17.04
CA PRO A 26 13.89 28.09 -15.65
C PRO A 26 13.72 26.59 -15.40
N ALA A 27 14.81 25.90 -15.10
CA ALA A 27 14.74 24.56 -14.56
C ALA A 27 14.17 24.71 -13.16
N PHE A 28 12.85 24.58 -13.02
CA PHE A 28 12.21 24.46 -11.73
C PHE A 28 12.75 23.18 -11.11
N ALA A 29 13.62 23.32 -10.10
CA ALA A 29 14.01 22.22 -9.24
C ALA A 29 12.79 21.87 -8.38
N GLN A 30 11.86 21.12 -8.96
CA GLN A 30 10.70 20.60 -8.25
C GLN A 30 11.18 19.46 -7.34
N LEU A 31 10.81 19.53 -6.06
CA LEU A 31 11.10 18.46 -5.11
C LEU A 31 10.53 17.12 -5.60
N ARG A 32 11.41 16.27 -6.15
CA ARG A 32 11.10 14.93 -6.61
C ARG A 32 12.23 14.00 -6.22
N LEU A 33 11.89 12.93 -5.52
CA LEU A 33 12.84 11.89 -5.17
C LEU A 33 12.82 10.80 -6.24
N ASP A 34 14.00 10.42 -6.71
CA ASP A 34 14.16 9.35 -7.68
C ASP A 34 14.56 8.06 -6.95
N VAL A 35 13.58 7.16 -6.84
CA VAL A 35 13.68 5.90 -6.07
C VAL A 35 14.50 4.83 -6.82
N THR A 36 14.82 5.04 -8.10
CA THR A 36 15.51 4.05 -8.95
C THR A 36 17.04 4.00 -8.77
N ARG A 37 17.61 4.90 -7.96
CA ARG A 37 19.07 4.99 -7.75
C ARG A 37 19.52 4.13 -6.55
N GLY A 38 20.66 3.45 -6.70
CA GLY A 38 21.13 2.45 -5.73
C GLY A 38 21.41 2.93 -4.29
N LYS A 39 21.60 4.23 -4.05
CA LYS A 39 21.65 4.82 -2.70
C LYS A 39 20.90 6.14 -2.71
N VAL A 40 19.73 6.15 -2.09
CA VAL A 40 18.93 7.37 -1.90
C VAL A 40 19.29 7.96 -0.54
N GLU A 41 19.75 9.21 -0.52
CA GLU A 41 19.90 9.94 0.74
C GLU A 41 18.51 10.39 1.23
N PRO A 42 18.11 10.04 2.47
CA PRO A 42 16.78 10.38 2.97
C PRO A 42 16.53 11.89 2.97
N MET A 43 15.42 12.30 2.38
CA MET A 43 15.04 13.71 2.24
C MET A 43 14.64 14.31 3.59
N PRO A 44 15.29 15.38 4.08
CA PRO A 44 14.91 16.05 5.30
C PRO A 44 13.53 16.70 5.19
N ILE A 45 12.60 16.36 6.07
CA ILE A 45 11.23 16.87 6.08
C ILE A 45 10.83 17.36 7.47
N ALA A 46 10.24 18.55 7.55
CA ALA A 46 9.68 19.08 8.79
C ALA A 46 8.19 18.78 8.88
N ILE A 47 7.73 18.21 10.00
CA ILE A 47 6.33 17.85 10.24
C ILE A 47 5.92 18.37 11.64
N PRO A 48 5.74 19.68 11.81
CA PRO A 48 5.22 20.25 13.05
C PRO A 48 3.86 19.65 13.44
N PRO A 49 3.51 19.66 14.75
CA PRO A 49 2.17 19.33 15.21
C PRO A 49 1.09 20.10 14.47
N PHE A 50 0.00 19.42 14.12
CA PHE A 50 -1.11 20.09 13.47
C PHE A 50 -1.83 20.99 14.48
N ALA A 51 -2.09 22.24 14.11
CA ALA A 51 -2.70 23.23 14.98
C ALA A 51 -4.14 22.81 15.36
N GLY A 52 -4.49 22.83 16.63
CA GLY A 52 -5.83 22.45 17.13
C GLY A 52 -6.55 23.61 17.82
N GLY A 53 -7.87 23.68 17.67
CA GLY A 53 -8.70 24.72 18.30
C GLY A 53 -8.96 24.50 19.81
N GLY A 54 -8.83 23.26 20.29
CA GLY A 54 -9.00 22.86 21.68
C GLY A 54 -7.95 21.85 22.14
N ALA A 55 -8.04 21.39 23.39
CA ALA A 55 -7.08 20.46 23.98
C ALA A 55 -7.10 19.09 23.26
N ASP A 56 -8.28 18.58 22.94
CA ASP A 56 -8.47 17.31 22.22
C ASP A 56 -7.94 17.39 20.78
N GLU A 57 -8.28 18.46 20.05
CA GLU A 57 -7.80 18.70 18.69
C GLU A 57 -6.29 18.89 18.66
N SER A 58 -5.73 19.60 19.63
CA SER A 58 -4.28 19.81 19.72
C SER A 58 -3.53 18.51 20.03
N LYS A 59 -4.12 17.62 20.85
CA LYS A 59 -3.56 16.30 21.10
C LYS A 59 -3.61 15.45 19.82
N ALA A 60 -4.77 15.32 19.20
CA ALA A 60 -4.90 14.52 18.00
C ALA A 60 -4.06 15.10 16.84
N GLY A 61 -3.88 16.42 16.75
CA GLY A 61 -2.98 17.05 15.79
C GLY A 61 -1.49 16.73 16.01
N ARG A 62 -1.04 16.58 17.27
CA ARG A 62 0.28 16.03 17.59
C ARG A 62 0.39 14.57 17.20
N ASP A 63 -0.62 13.77 17.53
CA ASP A 63 -0.63 12.34 17.28
C ASP A 63 -0.60 12.06 15.75
N ILE A 64 -1.32 12.86 14.94
CA ILE A 64 -1.26 12.81 13.47
C ILE A 64 0.16 13.09 12.98
N ALA A 65 0.78 14.19 13.41
CA ALA A 65 2.13 14.55 12.98
C ALA A 65 3.16 13.46 13.32
N GLN A 66 3.01 12.80 14.47
CA GLN A 66 3.88 11.69 14.87
C GLN A 66 3.72 10.46 13.97
N VAL A 67 2.49 10.10 13.61
CA VAL A 67 2.23 8.97 12.70
C VAL A 67 2.75 9.27 11.30
N VAL A 68 2.47 10.46 10.75
CA VAL A 68 2.99 10.88 9.43
C VAL A 68 4.52 10.84 9.42
N SER A 69 5.17 11.33 10.49
CA SER A 69 6.63 11.26 10.61
C SER A 69 7.14 9.82 10.62
N ALA A 70 6.54 8.96 11.44
CA ALA A 70 6.95 7.56 11.56
C ALA A 70 6.74 6.76 10.26
N ASP A 71 5.65 7.00 9.53
CA ASP A 71 5.40 6.40 8.22
C ASP A 71 6.49 6.77 7.20
N LEU A 72 6.72 8.07 7.04
CA LEU A 72 7.69 8.58 6.08
C LEU A 72 9.12 8.15 6.44
N GLU A 73 9.47 8.13 7.72
CA GLU A 73 10.77 7.62 8.19
C GLU A 73 10.95 6.13 7.90
N ARG A 74 9.92 5.30 8.17
CA ARG A 74 9.96 3.85 7.92
C ARG A 74 10.16 3.50 6.45
N SER A 75 9.76 4.36 5.53
CA SER A 75 10.04 4.16 4.10
C SER A 75 11.53 4.22 3.76
N GLY A 76 12.37 4.81 4.62
CA GLY A 76 13.78 5.05 4.37
C GLY A 76 14.09 6.17 3.37
N LEU A 77 13.05 6.78 2.77
CA LEU A 77 13.19 7.84 1.77
C LEU A 77 13.15 9.26 2.38
N PHE A 78 12.66 9.37 3.61
CA PHE A 78 12.52 10.64 4.31
C PHE A 78 13.24 10.60 5.65
N ARG A 79 13.67 11.77 6.11
CA ARG A 79 14.23 11.98 7.44
C ARG A 79 13.44 13.09 8.12
N PRO A 80 12.42 12.76 8.92
CA PRO A 80 11.75 13.73 9.75
C PRO A 80 12.75 14.48 10.64
N LEU A 81 12.62 15.80 10.68
CA LEU A 81 13.46 16.64 11.54
C LEU A 81 12.98 16.59 13.00
N ASP A 82 13.91 16.75 13.93
CA ASP A 82 13.61 16.82 15.37
C ASP A 82 12.67 18.00 15.66
N PRO A 83 11.50 17.76 16.29
CA PRO A 83 10.57 18.83 16.67
C PRO A 83 11.18 19.95 17.51
N GLN A 84 12.25 19.68 18.27
CA GLN A 84 12.95 20.70 19.05
C GLN A 84 13.73 21.71 18.19
N SER A 85 14.01 21.37 16.93
CA SER A 85 14.67 22.28 15.99
C SER A 85 13.71 23.31 15.37
N PHE A 86 12.39 23.15 15.53
CA PHE A 86 11.42 23.99 14.82
C PHE A 86 11.42 25.43 15.37
N ILE A 87 11.77 26.37 14.50
CA ILE A 87 11.89 27.80 14.82
C ILE A 87 10.51 28.48 14.88
N GLN A 88 9.53 27.96 14.15
CA GLN A 88 8.18 28.53 14.07
C GLN A 88 7.10 27.48 14.29
N ASN A 89 5.95 27.94 14.80
CA ASN A 89 4.71 27.19 14.78
C ASN A 89 3.82 27.77 13.66
N VAL A 90 3.37 26.93 12.73
CA VAL A 90 2.63 27.35 11.53
C VAL A 90 1.47 26.40 11.30
N SER A 91 0.30 26.97 11.03
CA SER A 91 -0.92 26.20 10.73
C SER A 91 -1.11 25.98 9.22
N ALA A 92 -2.02 25.09 8.83
CA ALA A 92 -2.38 24.89 7.42
C ALA A 92 -2.99 26.14 6.74
N GLY A 93 -3.51 27.11 7.50
CA GLY A 93 -4.14 28.32 6.95
C GLY A 93 -3.13 29.43 6.60
N GLU A 94 -1.90 29.32 7.09
CA GLU A 94 -0.88 30.37 7.02
C GLU A 94 0.27 29.96 6.08
N GLY A 95 0.87 30.95 5.41
CA GLY A 95 2.09 30.74 4.65
C GLY A 95 3.31 30.63 5.58
N PRO A 96 4.16 29.61 5.43
CA PRO A 96 5.34 29.45 6.29
C PRO A 96 6.41 30.50 5.98
N ARG A 97 7.15 30.93 7.00
CA ARG A 97 8.41 31.67 6.76
C ARG A 97 9.48 30.69 6.31
N PHE A 98 9.68 30.55 5.00
CA PHE A 98 10.59 29.55 4.43
C PHE A 98 12.04 29.65 4.93
N ALA A 99 12.52 30.87 5.22
CA ALA A 99 13.86 31.08 5.75
C ALA A 99 14.14 30.31 7.06
N ASP A 100 13.16 30.27 7.98
CA ASP A 100 13.26 29.56 9.26
C ASP A 100 13.43 28.05 9.04
N TRP A 101 12.75 27.49 8.03
CA TRP A 101 12.83 26.06 7.70
C TRP A 101 14.12 25.70 6.95
N ARG A 102 14.60 26.59 6.08
CA ARG A 102 15.90 26.45 5.41
C ARG A 102 17.05 26.42 6.42
N GLN A 103 16.97 27.23 7.48
CA GLN A 103 18.00 27.28 8.52
C GLN A 103 18.20 25.95 9.25
N ILE A 104 17.16 25.12 9.34
CA ILE A 104 17.23 23.79 9.96
C ILE A 104 17.36 22.65 8.93
N ASN A 105 17.70 23.00 7.69
CA ASN A 105 17.91 22.10 6.55
C ASN A 105 16.65 21.30 6.15
N ALA A 106 15.45 21.83 6.37
CA ALA A 106 14.23 21.22 5.83
C ALA A 106 14.18 21.41 4.31
N GLN A 107 13.96 20.34 3.55
CA GLN A 107 13.70 20.40 2.11
C GLN A 107 12.20 20.42 1.82
N ALA A 108 11.42 19.64 2.59
CA ALA A 108 9.97 19.69 2.62
C ALA A 108 9.44 20.16 3.97
N LEU A 109 8.26 20.76 3.97
CA LEU A 109 7.50 21.10 5.16
C LEU A 109 6.05 20.64 5.01
N VAL A 110 5.52 20.03 6.06
CA VAL A 110 4.09 19.70 6.20
C VAL A 110 3.48 20.63 7.23
N THR A 111 2.50 21.44 6.84
CA THR A 111 1.71 22.23 7.79
C THR A 111 0.31 21.66 7.89
N GLY A 112 -0.30 21.76 9.07
CA GLY A 112 -1.55 21.07 9.34
C GLY A 112 -2.44 21.80 10.33
N SER A 113 -3.74 21.55 10.26
CA SER A 113 -4.70 22.01 11.26
C SER A 113 -5.80 20.99 11.49
N MET A 114 -6.39 21.01 12.68
CA MET A 114 -7.43 20.12 13.12
C MET A 114 -8.54 20.92 13.80
N GLN A 115 -9.75 20.81 13.27
CA GLN A 115 -10.92 21.56 13.75
C GLN A 115 -12.08 20.61 14.03
N GLY A 116 -12.70 20.73 15.21
CA GLY A 116 -13.97 20.06 15.51
C GLY A 116 -15.12 20.61 14.65
N GLN A 117 -16.03 19.73 14.22
CA GLN A 117 -17.22 20.10 13.43
C GLN A 117 -18.51 20.19 14.28
N GLY A 118 -18.42 20.02 15.60
CA GLY A 118 -19.56 20.09 16.53
C GLY A 118 -20.45 18.84 16.57
N ASP A 119 -20.44 18.01 15.53
CA ASP A 119 -21.19 16.75 15.41
C ASP A 119 -20.40 15.50 15.81
N GLY A 120 -19.28 15.68 16.53
CA GLY A 120 -18.36 14.60 16.88
C GLY A 120 -17.39 14.21 15.77
N ARG A 121 -17.36 14.92 14.64
CA ARG A 121 -16.33 14.76 13.60
C ARG A 121 -15.22 15.80 13.72
N TYR A 122 -14.07 15.46 13.15
CA TYR A 122 -12.95 16.35 12.94
C TYR A 122 -12.76 16.63 11.47
N ARG A 123 -12.37 17.86 11.15
CA ARG A 123 -11.81 18.26 9.87
C ARG A 123 -10.31 18.42 10.02
N VAL A 124 -9.55 17.65 9.27
CA VAL A 124 -8.09 17.69 9.23
C VAL A 124 -7.68 18.28 7.90
N GLU A 125 -6.93 19.37 7.92
CA GLU A 125 -6.37 20.00 6.72
C GLU A 125 -4.86 19.94 6.77
N PHE A 126 -4.21 19.66 5.65
CA PHE A 126 -2.76 19.73 5.55
C PHE A 126 -2.31 20.36 4.25
N ARG A 127 -1.08 20.88 4.25
CA ARG A 127 -0.37 21.36 3.07
C ARG A 127 1.06 20.82 3.08
N LEU A 128 1.52 20.43 1.91
CA LEU A 128 2.91 20.07 1.66
C LEU A 128 3.58 21.21 0.90
N TRP A 129 4.75 21.63 1.37
CA TRP A 129 5.52 22.74 0.82
C TRP A 129 6.92 22.28 0.40
N ASP A 130 7.38 22.80 -0.72
CA ASP A 130 8.78 22.81 -1.12
C ASP A 130 9.45 24.02 -0.49
N VAL A 131 10.40 23.76 0.42
CA VAL A 131 11.05 24.82 1.19
C VAL A 131 12.08 25.59 0.35
N GLY A 132 12.70 24.93 -0.62
CA GLY A 132 13.70 25.54 -1.49
C GLY A 132 13.08 26.42 -2.57
N ALA A 133 12.00 25.93 -3.19
CA ALA A 133 11.27 26.67 -4.22
C ALA A 133 10.16 27.58 -3.67
N GLU A 134 9.95 27.59 -2.34
CA GLU A 134 8.97 28.42 -1.64
C GLU A 134 7.54 28.28 -2.19
N GLN A 135 7.14 27.06 -2.54
CA GLN A 135 5.88 26.76 -3.23
C GLN A 135 5.09 25.65 -2.52
N GLN A 136 3.76 25.73 -2.62
CA GLN A 136 2.89 24.65 -2.18
C GLN A 136 2.88 23.53 -3.22
N LEU A 137 3.20 22.30 -2.82
CA LEU A 137 3.20 21.11 -3.68
C LEU A 137 1.84 20.41 -3.70
N ALA A 138 1.15 20.37 -2.56
CA ALA A 138 -0.15 19.74 -2.38
C ALA A 138 -0.90 20.31 -1.16
N GLY A 139 -2.21 20.10 -1.10
CA GLY A 139 -3.00 20.41 0.10
C GLY A 139 -4.40 19.83 0.02
N PHE A 140 -4.86 19.24 1.13
CA PHE A 140 -6.11 18.50 1.19
C PHE A 140 -6.82 18.72 2.53
N ALA A 141 -8.12 18.45 2.53
CA ALA A 141 -8.96 18.48 3.72
C ALA A 141 -9.78 17.19 3.80
N TYR A 142 -9.73 16.52 4.95
CA TYR A 142 -10.48 15.30 5.23
C TYR A 142 -11.42 15.52 6.40
N THR A 143 -12.59 14.88 6.35
CA THR A 143 -13.51 14.84 7.49
C THR A 143 -13.59 13.40 7.99
N THR A 144 -13.43 13.22 9.30
CA THR A 144 -13.38 11.89 9.92
C THR A 144 -14.03 11.90 11.30
N THR A 145 -14.34 10.72 11.83
CA THR A 145 -14.80 10.58 13.22
C THR A 145 -13.62 10.71 14.18
N ARG A 146 -13.89 10.96 15.48
CA ARG A 146 -12.82 11.05 16.48
C ARG A 146 -11.94 9.80 16.57
N GLN A 147 -12.47 8.62 16.24
CA GLN A 147 -11.75 7.35 16.35
C GLN A 147 -10.85 7.08 15.14
N ASN A 148 -11.14 7.69 14.00
CA ASN A 148 -10.48 7.40 12.72
C ASN A 148 -9.37 8.41 12.37
N TRP A 149 -8.87 9.19 13.35
CA TRP A 149 -7.81 10.18 13.12
C TRP A 149 -6.51 9.54 12.61
N ARG A 150 -6.19 8.33 13.10
CA ARG A 150 -4.94 7.63 12.74
C ARG A 150 -4.92 7.23 11.28
N ARG A 151 -6.06 6.75 10.78
CA ARG A 151 -6.24 6.46 9.35
C ARG A 151 -5.97 7.69 8.48
N ILE A 152 -6.44 8.86 8.91
CA ILE A 152 -6.15 10.12 8.20
C ILE A 152 -4.65 10.44 8.20
N ALA A 153 -3.93 10.15 9.29
CA ALA A 153 -2.49 10.33 9.31
C ALA A 153 -1.78 9.45 8.26
N HIS A 154 -2.17 8.19 8.13
CA HIS A 154 -1.63 7.29 7.10
C HIS A 154 -1.95 7.79 5.68
N ILE A 155 -3.19 8.24 5.42
CA ILE A 155 -3.58 8.84 4.13
C ILE A 155 -2.73 10.08 3.82
N ILE A 156 -2.49 10.95 4.80
CA ILE A 156 -1.62 12.12 4.63
C ILE A 156 -0.19 11.69 4.26
N ALA A 157 0.34 10.67 4.92
CA ALA A 157 1.65 10.11 4.59
C ALA A 157 1.69 9.55 3.16
N ASP A 158 0.62 8.85 2.73
CA ASP A 158 0.50 8.32 1.37
C ASP A 158 0.48 9.44 0.31
N GLU A 159 -0.26 10.53 0.56
CA GLU A 159 -0.28 11.69 -0.33
C GLU A 159 1.08 12.38 -0.42
N ILE A 160 1.79 12.54 0.71
CA ILE A 160 3.13 13.12 0.72
C ILE A 160 4.11 12.22 -0.03
N TYR A 161 4.10 10.92 0.27
CA TYR A 161 4.95 9.93 -0.39
C TYR A 161 4.76 10.00 -1.90
N LYS A 162 3.51 9.86 -2.35
CA LYS A 162 3.16 9.90 -3.77
C LYS A 162 3.54 11.19 -4.44
N ARG A 163 3.32 12.33 -3.78
CA ARG A 163 3.65 13.62 -4.38
C ARG A 163 5.15 13.80 -4.63
N ILE A 164 5.99 13.22 -3.76
CA ILE A 164 7.45 13.35 -3.79
C ILE A 164 8.13 12.26 -4.63
N THR A 165 7.67 11.01 -4.55
CA THR A 165 8.29 9.86 -5.23
C THR A 165 7.66 9.59 -6.59
N GLY A 166 6.36 9.86 -6.72
CA GLY A 166 5.54 9.46 -7.87
C GLY A 166 4.97 8.04 -7.77
N GLU A 167 5.22 7.33 -6.67
CA GLU A 167 4.71 5.98 -6.40
C GLU A 167 3.51 6.04 -5.44
N ASP A 168 2.58 5.10 -5.53
CA ASP A 168 1.47 5.04 -4.58
C ASP A 168 1.96 4.71 -3.16
N GLY A 169 1.36 5.36 -2.17
CA GLY A 169 1.62 5.06 -0.76
C GLY A 169 0.97 3.75 -0.32
N TYR A 170 1.51 3.18 0.76
CA TYR A 170 1.07 1.90 1.34
C TYR A 170 0.81 1.99 2.86
N PHE A 171 0.81 3.19 3.43
CA PHE A 171 0.72 3.38 4.88
C PHE A 171 -0.69 3.14 5.42
N ASP A 172 -1.77 3.40 4.66
CA ASP A 172 -3.16 3.08 5.05
C ASP A 172 -3.52 1.58 4.90
N THR A 173 -2.51 0.70 4.77
CA THR A 173 -2.74 -0.75 4.63
C THR A 173 -2.84 -1.45 5.99
N ARG A 174 -3.46 -2.65 5.97
CA ARG A 174 -3.64 -3.52 7.14
C ARG A 174 -3.13 -4.92 6.87
N ILE A 175 -2.78 -5.61 7.95
CA ILE A 175 -2.26 -6.97 7.94
C ILE A 175 -3.25 -7.90 8.64
N VAL A 176 -3.66 -8.97 7.96
CA VAL A 176 -4.45 -10.07 8.53
C VAL A 176 -3.56 -11.29 8.69
N TYR A 177 -3.63 -11.92 9.86
CA TYR A 177 -2.79 -13.06 10.17
C TYR A 177 -3.43 -13.98 11.21
N ILE A 178 -2.81 -15.15 11.41
CA ILE A 178 -3.17 -16.06 12.50
C ILE A 178 -2.19 -15.81 13.65
N ALA A 179 -2.71 -15.25 14.75
CA ALA A 179 -1.97 -15.12 15.99
C ALA A 179 -2.00 -16.46 16.74
N GLU A 180 -0.83 -16.98 17.08
CA GLU A 180 -0.69 -18.21 17.85
C GLU A 180 -0.22 -17.92 19.28
N SER A 181 -0.84 -18.57 20.26
CA SER A 181 -0.44 -18.49 21.66
C SER A 181 -0.63 -19.84 22.37
N GLY A 182 -0.15 -19.95 23.60
CA GLY A 182 -0.23 -21.18 24.38
C GLY A 182 0.88 -22.22 24.08
N PRO A 183 0.92 -23.32 24.84
CA PRO A 183 1.95 -24.35 24.72
C PRO A 183 1.82 -25.11 23.39
N ALA A 184 2.90 -25.79 22.96
CA ALA A 184 2.95 -26.49 21.66
C ALA A 184 1.80 -27.51 21.47
N GLU A 185 1.46 -28.25 22.52
CA GLU A 185 0.40 -29.27 22.51
C GLU A 185 -1.03 -28.69 22.62
N ARG A 186 -1.15 -27.37 22.86
CA ARG A 186 -2.44 -26.70 23.01
C ARG A 186 -2.36 -25.27 22.47
N ARG A 187 -1.98 -25.17 21.20
CA ARG A 187 -1.92 -23.90 20.48
C ARG A 187 -3.32 -23.32 20.31
N GLU A 188 -3.52 -22.13 20.82
CA GLU A 188 -4.67 -21.30 20.49
C GLU A 188 -4.34 -20.48 19.24
N LYS A 189 -5.19 -20.56 18.22
CA LYS A 189 -5.03 -19.84 16.96
C LYS A 189 -6.19 -18.86 16.79
N ARG A 190 -5.88 -17.57 16.65
CA ARG A 190 -6.88 -16.51 16.46
C ARG A 190 -6.63 -15.76 15.17
N LEU A 191 -7.69 -15.44 14.44
CA LEU A 191 -7.66 -14.47 13.36
C LEU A 191 -7.43 -13.09 13.97
N ALA A 192 -6.40 -12.39 13.51
CA ALA A 192 -6.02 -11.07 13.98
C ALA A 192 -5.90 -10.09 12.81
N LEU A 193 -6.14 -8.81 13.09
CA LEU A 193 -6.00 -7.68 12.19
C LEU A 193 -5.19 -6.58 12.89
N MET A 194 -4.27 -5.95 12.17
CA MET A 194 -3.56 -4.75 12.63
C MET A 194 -3.27 -3.82 11.46
N ASP A 195 -2.91 -2.57 11.73
CA ASP A 195 -2.37 -1.66 10.73
C ASP A 195 -0.97 -2.13 10.30
N GLN A 196 -0.49 -1.69 9.13
CA GLN A 196 0.84 -2.12 8.63
C GLN A 196 1.99 -1.84 9.60
N ASP A 197 1.83 -0.83 10.46
CA ASP A 197 2.82 -0.48 11.48
C ASP A 197 2.58 -1.13 12.85
N GLY A 198 1.67 -2.11 12.92
CA GLY A 198 1.39 -2.91 14.11
C GLY A 198 0.41 -2.27 15.10
N ALA A 199 -0.03 -1.04 14.87
CA ALA A 199 -1.07 -0.42 15.68
C ALA A 199 -2.46 -1.03 15.40
N ASN A 200 -3.44 -0.62 16.22
CA ASN A 200 -4.84 -1.07 16.11
C ASN A 200 -5.01 -2.59 16.03
N HIS A 201 -4.11 -3.33 16.69
CA HIS A 201 -4.18 -4.78 16.75
C HIS A 201 -5.48 -5.24 17.43
N GLN A 202 -6.22 -6.14 16.77
CA GLN A 202 -7.45 -6.72 17.27
C GLN A 202 -7.59 -8.20 16.90
N TYR A 203 -8.19 -8.98 17.80
CA TYR A 203 -8.62 -10.34 17.49
C TYR A 203 -10.04 -10.33 16.90
N LEU A 204 -10.20 -10.95 15.74
CA LEU A 204 -11.49 -11.11 15.08
C LEU A 204 -12.21 -12.39 15.52
N THR A 205 -11.46 -13.36 16.08
CA THR A 205 -12.00 -14.61 16.62
C THR A 205 -11.53 -14.83 18.05
N ASP A 206 -12.35 -15.50 18.85
CA ASP A 206 -12.07 -15.78 20.26
C ASP A 206 -11.09 -16.92 20.53
N GLY A 207 -10.71 -17.70 19.51
CA GLY A 207 -9.77 -18.82 19.60
C GLY A 207 -10.36 -20.15 20.06
N ARG A 208 -11.70 -20.24 20.22
CA ARG A 208 -12.38 -21.51 20.56
C ARG A 208 -12.35 -22.53 19.42
N ALA A 209 -12.27 -22.05 18.18
CA ALA A 209 -12.15 -22.87 16.99
C ALA A 209 -10.78 -22.66 16.34
N LEU A 210 -10.21 -23.73 15.80
CA LEU A 210 -9.02 -23.63 14.97
C LEU A 210 -9.35 -22.82 13.71
N VAL A 211 -8.62 -21.73 13.50
CA VAL A 211 -8.70 -20.90 12.29
C VAL A 211 -7.37 -20.85 11.55
N LEU A 212 -7.42 -20.87 10.22
CA LEU A 212 -6.22 -20.99 9.37
C LEU A 212 -6.32 -20.14 8.11
N THR A 213 -5.14 -19.77 7.60
CA THR A 213 -4.91 -19.24 6.25
C THR A 213 -5.81 -18.06 5.83
N PRO A 214 -5.80 -16.93 6.54
CA PRO A 214 -6.64 -15.81 6.16
C PRO A 214 -6.18 -15.15 4.85
N ARG A 215 -7.14 -14.55 4.14
CA ARG A 215 -6.91 -13.77 2.92
C ARG A 215 -7.79 -12.53 2.93
N PHE A 216 -7.22 -11.38 2.62
CA PHE A 216 -8.01 -10.19 2.31
C PHE A 216 -8.65 -10.31 0.94
N SER A 217 -9.89 -9.83 0.84
CA SER A 217 -10.44 -9.44 -0.44
C SER A 217 -9.71 -8.17 -0.93
N PRO A 218 -9.24 -8.15 -2.18
CA PRO A 218 -8.62 -6.97 -2.79
C PRO A 218 -9.64 -5.89 -3.17
N SER A 219 -10.92 -6.25 -3.31
CA SER A 219 -11.99 -5.37 -3.80
C SER A 219 -13.00 -4.97 -2.72
N ALA A 220 -13.05 -5.70 -1.60
CA ALA A 220 -14.01 -5.48 -0.52
C ALA A 220 -13.34 -5.49 0.86
N GLN A 221 -14.02 -4.93 1.86
CA GLN A 221 -13.61 -4.95 3.27
C GLN A 221 -13.90 -6.31 3.92
N GLU A 222 -13.32 -7.36 3.36
CA GLU A 222 -13.65 -8.74 3.70
C GLU A 222 -12.42 -9.63 3.85
N ILE A 223 -12.58 -10.67 4.67
CA ILE A 223 -11.55 -11.68 4.92
C ILE A 223 -12.17 -13.06 4.70
N THR A 224 -11.51 -13.91 3.91
CA THR A 224 -11.77 -15.35 3.93
C THR A 224 -10.79 -16.05 4.86
N TYR A 225 -11.29 -17.05 5.59
CA TYR A 225 -10.46 -17.91 6.42
C TYR A 225 -11.09 -19.29 6.58
N LEU A 226 -10.25 -20.29 6.85
CA LEU A 226 -10.69 -21.64 7.18
C LEU A 226 -10.99 -21.71 8.68
N SER A 227 -12.10 -22.32 9.07
CA SER A 227 -12.46 -22.54 10.47
C SER A 227 -12.97 -23.97 10.68
N TYR A 228 -12.57 -24.59 11.79
CA TYR A 228 -13.05 -25.90 12.25
C TYR A 228 -14.16 -25.78 13.31
N ALA A 229 -14.82 -24.62 13.37
CA ALA A 229 -15.99 -24.44 14.22
C ALA A 229 -17.06 -25.49 13.86
N GLY A 230 -17.51 -26.27 14.85
CA GLY A 230 -18.47 -27.36 14.63
C GLY A 230 -17.86 -28.68 14.16
N GLY A 231 -16.53 -28.83 14.18
CA GLY A 231 -15.84 -30.10 13.93
C GLY A 231 -15.56 -30.44 12.47
N THR A 232 -16.11 -29.67 11.52
CA THR A 232 -15.84 -29.83 10.07
C THR A 232 -15.22 -28.54 9.52
N PRO A 233 -14.15 -28.62 8.70
CA PRO A 233 -13.54 -27.45 8.09
C PRO A 233 -14.50 -26.75 7.13
N ARG A 234 -14.73 -25.46 7.35
CA ARG A 234 -15.53 -24.59 6.48
C ARG A 234 -14.79 -23.30 6.17
N VAL A 235 -15.02 -22.76 4.98
CA VAL A 235 -14.55 -21.43 4.61
C VAL A 235 -15.59 -20.42 5.05
N TYR A 236 -15.15 -19.43 5.82
CA TYR A 236 -15.97 -18.29 6.20
C TYR A 236 -15.55 -17.07 5.41
N LEU A 237 -16.53 -16.26 5.01
CA LEU A 237 -16.36 -14.88 4.58
C LEU A 237 -16.77 -13.98 5.75
N ARG A 238 -15.93 -13.01 6.08
CA ARG A 238 -16.20 -12.07 7.16
C ARG A 238 -16.01 -10.65 6.68
N ASN A 239 -17.01 -9.81 6.89
CA ASN A 239 -16.91 -8.38 6.72
C ASN A 239 -16.17 -7.76 7.91
N ILE A 240 -15.20 -6.89 7.64
CA ILE A 240 -14.32 -6.30 8.64
C ILE A 240 -15.05 -5.21 9.43
N ASP A 241 -15.87 -4.40 8.76
CA ASP A 241 -16.51 -3.22 9.34
C ASP A 241 -17.70 -3.61 10.23
N SER A 242 -18.56 -4.53 9.75
CA SER A 242 -19.74 -4.97 10.49
C SER A 242 -19.47 -6.15 11.43
N GLY A 243 -18.35 -6.86 11.22
CA GLY A 243 -18.04 -8.11 11.90
C GLY A 243 -18.95 -9.28 11.53
N GLN A 244 -19.89 -9.10 10.59
CA GLN A 244 -20.75 -10.18 10.10
C GLN A 244 -19.90 -11.26 9.43
N GLN A 245 -20.26 -12.52 9.67
CA GLN A 245 -19.61 -13.68 9.09
C GLN A 245 -20.66 -14.65 8.53
N GLU A 246 -20.33 -15.27 7.41
CA GLU A 246 -21.13 -16.31 6.80
C GLU A 246 -20.25 -17.45 6.29
N ALA A 247 -20.83 -18.65 6.20
CA ALA A 247 -20.14 -19.78 5.61
C ALA A 247 -20.32 -19.73 4.09
N LEU A 248 -19.22 -19.68 3.33
CA LEU A 248 -19.24 -19.77 1.86
C LEU A 248 -19.63 -21.18 1.37
N GLY A 249 -19.61 -22.14 2.28
CA GLY A 249 -20.04 -23.52 2.06
C GLY A 249 -18.99 -24.53 2.49
N ASP A 250 -19.29 -25.79 2.21
CA ASP A 250 -18.37 -26.89 2.40
C ASP A 250 -17.48 -27.02 1.14
N PHE A 251 -16.18 -27.21 1.33
CA PHE A 251 -15.20 -27.39 0.25
C PHE A 251 -14.52 -28.76 0.39
N PRO A 252 -15.16 -29.86 -0.05
CA PRO A 252 -14.65 -31.20 0.14
C PRO A 252 -13.22 -31.35 -0.42
N GLY A 253 -12.34 -32.00 0.35
CA GLY A 253 -10.96 -32.26 -0.05
C GLY A 253 -10.09 -31.02 -0.26
N MET A 254 -10.53 -29.84 0.18
CA MET A 254 -9.76 -28.61 0.03
C MET A 254 -8.55 -28.58 0.97
N THR A 255 -7.40 -28.07 0.49
CA THR A 255 -6.18 -28.01 1.30
C THR A 255 -6.05 -26.75 2.14
N PHE A 256 -6.27 -25.57 1.54
CA PHE A 256 -6.10 -24.26 2.18
C PHE A 256 -7.23 -23.31 1.82
N ALA A 257 -7.39 -22.23 2.57
CA ALA A 257 -8.40 -21.21 2.25
C ALA A 257 -8.22 -20.70 0.80
N PRO A 258 -9.34 -20.37 0.14
CA PRO A 258 -9.36 -19.93 -1.24
C PRO A 258 -8.58 -18.63 -1.46
N ARG A 259 -8.18 -18.35 -2.71
CA ARG A 259 -7.55 -17.10 -3.12
C ARG A 259 -8.54 -16.23 -3.87
N PHE A 260 -8.70 -14.99 -3.46
CA PHE A 260 -9.55 -14.02 -4.16
C PHE A 260 -8.99 -13.62 -5.51
N SER A 261 -9.90 -13.37 -6.45
CA SER A 261 -9.63 -12.61 -7.66
C SER A 261 -9.52 -11.11 -7.34
N PRO A 262 -8.53 -10.39 -7.91
CA PRO A 262 -8.43 -8.92 -7.79
C PRO A 262 -9.50 -8.17 -8.57
N SER A 263 -10.06 -8.76 -9.62
CA SER A 263 -10.95 -8.08 -10.56
C SER A 263 -12.42 -8.52 -10.48
N ALA A 264 -12.72 -9.59 -9.76
CA ALA A 264 -14.08 -10.15 -9.66
C ALA A 264 -14.37 -10.71 -8.26
N GLN A 265 -15.64 -10.84 -7.90
CA GLN A 265 -16.10 -11.55 -6.69
C GLN A 265 -16.00 -13.07 -6.86
N GLU A 266 -14.76 -13.53 -7.06
CA GLU A 266 -14.44 -14.92 -7.34
C GLU A 266 -13.28 -15.40 -6.48
N ILE A 267 -13.25 -16.72 -6.29
CA ILE A 267 -12.17 -17.41 -5.61
C ILE A 267 -11.65 -18.59 -6.41
N THR A 268 -10.35 -18.86 -6.28
CA THR A 268 -9.77 -20.14 -6.65
C THR A 268 -9.49 -21.00 -5.44
N TYR A 269 -9.69 -22.31 -5.57
CA TYR A 269 -9.28 -23.29 -4.57
C TYR A 269 -8.82 -24.58 -5.21
N LEU A 270 -8.02 -25.34 -4.45
CA LEU A 270 -7.54 -26.67 -4.81
C LEU A 270 -8.32 -27.72 -4.01
N SER A 271 -8.86 -28.73 -4.68
CA SER A 271 -9.60 -29.84 -4.06
C SER A 271 -9.05 -31.20 -4.47
N TYR A 272 -8.96 -32.12 -3.50
CA TYR A 272 -8.60 -33.53 -3.65
C TYR A 272 -9.79 -34.48 -3.50
N ALA A 273 -11.04 -33.97 -3.50
CA ALA A 273 -12.22 -34.80 -3.24
C ALA A 273 -12.35 -36.01 -4.18
N GLY A 274 -11.89 -35.87 -5.43
CA GLY A 274 -11.87 -36.94 -6.44
C GLY A 274 -10.57 -37.74 -6.51
N GLY A 275 -9.68 -37.65 -5.52
CA GLY A 275 -8.38 -38.32 -5.49
C GLY A 275 -7.28 -37.68 -6.34
N THR A 276 -7.65 -36.93 -7.39
CA THR A 276 -6.72 -36.09 -8.17
C THR A 276 -6.91 -34.62 -7.80
N PRO A 277 -5.83 -33.86 -7.54
CA PRO A 277 -5.93 -32.42 -7.26
C PRO A 277 -6.51 -31.68 -8.46
N ARG A 278 -7.64 -31.01 -8.24
CA ARG A 278 -8.36 -30.20 -9.21
C ARG A 278 -8.47 -28.77 -8.72
N VAL A 279 -8.21 -27.82 -9.61
CA VAL A 279 -8.40 -26.40 -9.32
C VAL A 279 -9.78 -25.98 -9.80
N TYR A 280 -10.47 -25.25 -8.95
CA TYR A 280 -11.78 -24.69 -9.23
C TYR A 280 -11.74 -23.16 -9.18
N LEU A 281 -12.54 -22.52 -10.03
CA LEU A 281 -12.93 -21.13 -9.93
C LEU A 281 -14.39 -21.09 -9.48
N ARG A 282 -14.70 -20.26 -8.48
CA ARG A 282 -16.05 -20.13 -7.94
C ARG A 282 -16.41 -18.67 -7.75
N ASN A 283 -17.57 -18.28 -8.26
CA ASN A 283 -18.17 -17.00 -7.97
C ASN A 283 -18.79 -17.03 -6.57
N ILE A 284 -18.49 -16.01 -5.77
CA ILE A 284 -18.89 -15.94 -4.36
C ILE A 284 -20.40 -15.73 -4.24
N ASP A 285 -20.95 -14.78 -5.00
CA ASP A 285 -22.34 -14.35 -4.90
C ASP A 285 -23.33 -15.43 -5.38
N SER A 286 -23.07 -16.01 -6.56
CA SER A 286 -23.96 -17.00 -7.18
C SER A 286 -23.68 -18.43 -6.72
N GLY A 287 -22.49 -18.68 -6.14
CA GLY A 287 -21.99 -20.01 -5.84
C GLY A 287 -21.65 -20.87 -7.07
N GLN A 288 -21.80 -20.34 -8.30
CA GLN A 288 -21.41 -21.06 -9.51
C GLN A 288 -19.92 -21.40 -9.49
N GLN A 289 -19.60 -22.64 -9.88
CA GLN A 289 -18.23 -23.15 -9.90
C GLN A 289 -17.92 -23.78 -11.25
N GLU A 290 -16.67 -23.63 -11.69
CA GLU A 290 -16.11 -24.34 -12.83
C GLU A 290 -14.76 -24.97 -12.47
N ALA A 291 -14.45 -26.10 -13.10
CA ALA A 291 -13.15 -26.73 -12.98
C ALA A 291 -12.19 -26.12 -14.00
N LEU A 292 -11.02 -25.63 -13.56
CA LEU A 292 -9.97 -25.12 -14.45
C LEU A 292 -9.10 -26.23 -15.02
N GLY A 293 -9.11 -27.41 -14.37
CA GLY A 293 -8.39 -28.59 -14.81
C GLY A 293 -7.84 -29.42 -13.66
N ASP A 294 -7.20 -30.53 -14.02
CA ASP A 294 -6.48 -31.42 -13.11
C ASP A 294 -4.99 -31.07 -13.07
N PHE A 295 -4.44 -30.92 -11.87
CA PHE A 295 -3.08 -30.43 -11.67
C PHE A 295 -2.29 -31.33 -10.71
N PRO A 296 -1.95 -32.57 -11.13
CA PRO A 296 -1.20 -33.50 -10.29
C PRO A 296 0.16 -32.91 -9.90
N GLY A 297 0.50 -33.04 -8.62
CA GLY A 297 1.71 -32.47 -8.03
C GLY A 297 1.56 -31.03 -7.52
N MET A 298 0.39 -30.40 -7.63
CA MET A 298 0.08 -29.18 -6.87
C MET A 298 -0.25 -29.51 -5.42
N THR A 299 -0.06 -28.55 -4.51
CA THR A 299 -0.41 -28.66 -3.07
C THR A 299 -1.12 -27.42 -2.52
N PHE A 300 -0.95 -26.26 -3.16
CA PHE A 300 -1.56 -24.99 -2.77
C PHE A 300 -2.51 -24.46 -3.86
N ALA A 301 -3.56 -23.75 -3.43
CA ALA A 301 -4.43 -23.01 -4.35
C ALA A 301 -3.63 -21.95 -5.14
N PRO A 302 -3.92 -21.79 -6.44
CA PRO A 302 -3.21 -20.86 -7.30
C PRO A 302 -3.60 -19.41 -6.96
N ARG A 303 -2.74 -18.43 -7.25
CA ARG A 303 -3.04 -17.00 -7.06
C ARG A 303 -3.34 -16.34 -8.39
N PHE A 304 -4.25 -15.37 -8.41
CA PHE A 304 -4.49 -14.57 -9.60
C PHE A 304 -3.34 -13.61 -9.90
N SER A 305 -3.19 -13.27 -11.18
CA SER A 305 -2.46 -12.09 -11.60
C SER A 305 -3.23 -10.80 -11.23
N PRO A 306 -2.56 -9.64 -11.11
CA PRO A 306 -3.21 -8.38 -10.73
C PRO A 306 -4.41 -8.00 -11.62
N GLU A 307 -4.31 -8.29 -12.92
CA GLU A 307 -5.37 -8.09 -13.91
C GLU A 307 -6.48 -9.18 -13.84
N GLY A 308 -6.25 -10.27 -13.11
CA GLY A 308 -7.21 -11.34 -12.85
C GLY A 308 -7.47 -12.29 -14.02
N ASN A 309 -6.74 -12.18 -15.13
CA ASN A 309 -6.94 -13.05 -16.30
C ASN A 309 -6.05 -14.31 -16.31
N ARG A 310 -5.08 -14.40 -15.39
CA ARG A 310 -4.17 -15.53 -15.22
C ARG A 310 -4.15 -15.99 -13.78
N ILE A 311 -3.71 -17.22 -13.59
CA ILE A 311 -3.35 -17.74 -12.27
C ILE A 311 -1.92 -18.26 -12.28
N VAL A 312 -1.20 -18.09 -11.18
CA VAL A 312 0.15 -18.63 -10.95
C VAL A 312 0.13 -19.70 -9.87
N PHE A 313 0.88 -20.76 -10.09
CA PHE A 313 0.91 -21.92 -9.20
C PHE A 313 2.24 -22.66 -9.26
N SER A 314 2.50 -23.44 -8.23
CA SER A 314 3.64 -24.36 -8.19
C SER A 314 3.18 -25.79 -8.41
N ARG A 315 3.86 -26.52 -9.28
CA ARG A 315 3.58 -27.93 -9.55
C ARG A 315 4.87 -28.75 -9.44
N THR A 316 4.79 -29.86 -8.71
CA THR A 316 5.89 -30.82 -8.59
C THR A 316 5.79 -31.91 -9.67
N GLN A 317 6.85 -32.09 -10.45
CA GLN A 317 6.99 -33.15 -11.45
C GLN A 317 8.39 -33.75 -11.34
N ASN A 318 8.48 -35.08 -11.31
CA ASN A 318 9.76 -35.81 -11.24
C ASN A 318 10.70 -35.33 -10.11
N GLY A 319 10.13 -34.92 -8.97
CA GLY A 319 10.88 -34.42 -7.80
C GLY A 319 11.23 -32.93 -7.82
N ALA A 320 11.07 -32.23 -8.94
CA ALA A 320 11.30 -30.78 -9.02
C ALA A 320 9.98 -29.99 -8.92
N SER A 321 9.97 -28.89 -8.16
CA SER A 321 8.80 -28.00 -8.05
C SER A 321 9.08 -26.71 -8.81
N ASN A 322 8.23 -26.41 -9.79
CA ASN A 322 8.40 -25.27 -10.67
C ASN A 322 7.15 -24.40 -10.66
N ILE A 323 7.32 -23.13 -11.00
CA ILE A 323 6.23 -22.16 -11.13
C ILE A 323 5.68 -22.19 -12.54
N TYR A 324 4.36 -22.12 -12.64
CA TYR A 324 3.60 -22.05 -13.88
C TYR A 324 2.57 -20.92 -13.79
N ALA A 325 2.26 -20.31 -14.93
CA ALA A 325 1.10 -19.47 -15.12
C ALA A 325 0.08 -20.18 -16.02
N LEU A 326 -1.21 -19.99 -15.80
CA LEU A 326 -2.30 -20.46 -16.65
C LEU A 326 -3.17 -19.26 -17.02
N ASP A 327 -3.36 -19.04 -18.31
CA ASP A 327 -4.33 -18.07 -18.82
C ASP A 327 -5.75 -18.67 -18.69
N LEU A 328 -6.65 -17.95 -18.03
CA LEU A 328 -7.98 -18.46 -17.68
C LEU A 328 -8.88 -18.64 -18.91
N ARG A 329 -8.63 -17.90 -19.99
CA ARG A 329 -9.43 -17.98 -21.22
C ARG A 329 -8.98 -19.13 -22.11
N THR A 330 -7.68 -19.27 -22.30
CA THR A 330 -7.10 -20.28 -23.22
C THR A 330 -6.81 -21.62 -22.56
N ARG A 331 -6.77 -21.65 -21.22
CA ARG A 331 -6.41 -22.83 -20.41
C ARG A 331 -5.03 -23.41 -20.75
N GLN A 332 -4.12 -22.59 -21.28
CA GLN A 332 -2.78 -23.01 -21.63
C GLN A 332 -1.78 -22.68 -20.51
N PRO A 333 -1.09 -23.69 -19.94
CA PRO A 333 -0.08 -23.46 -18.92
C PRO A 333 1.27 -23.06 -19.55
N LEU A 334 1.92 -22.07 -18.97
CA LEU A 334 3.27 -21.61 -19.27
C LEU A 334 4.17 -21.88 -18.06
N ARG A 335 5.28 -22.59 -18.25
CA ARG A 335 6.30 -22.78 -17.20
C ARG A 335 7.14 -21.50 -17.08
N LEU A 336 7.28 -20.98 -15.86
CA LEU A 336 8.02 -19.75 -15.54
C LEU A 336 9.39 -20.01 -14.94
N THR A 337 9.56 -21.12 -14.22
CA THR A 337 10.85 -21.54 -13.68
C THR A 337 11.21 -22.94 -14.15
N ASP A 338 12.48 -23.19 -14.42
CA ASP A 338 12.97 -24.47 -14.94
C ASP A 338 14.23 -25.02 -14.27
N GLY A 339 14.63 -24.43 -13.15
CA GLY A 339 15.81 -24.85 -12.38
C GLY A 339 15.61 -26.10 -11.52
N ASN A 340 16.69 -26.49 -10.84
CA ASN A 340 16.70 -27.61 -9.90
C ASN A 340 16.24 -27.24 -8.48
N ALA A 341 15.86 -25.98 -8.26
CA ALA A 341 15.36 -25.51 -6.98
C ALA A 341 13.92 -25.97 -6.71
N ILE A 342 13.47 -25.82 -5.47
CA ILE A 342 12.07 -26.03 -5.08
C ILE A 342 11.38 -24.66 -5.08
N ASP A 343 10.69 -24.35 -6.18
CA ASP A 343 9.94 -23.11 -6.29
C ASP A 343 8.48 -23.34 -5.90
N THR A 344 8.02 -22.68 -4.84
CA THR A 344 6.67 -22.87 -4.29
C THR A 344 6.02 -21.56 -3.84
N THR A 345 4.69 -21.56 -3.74
CA THR A 345 3.88 -20.44 -3.22
C THR A 345 4.07 -19.08 -3.92
N PRO A 346 4.08 -19.04 -5.27
CA PRO A 346 4.32 -17.83 -6.04
C PRO A 346 3.26 -16.75 -5.74
N SER A 347 3.66 -15.49 -5.90
CA SER A 347 2.79 -14.33 -5.89
C SER A 347 3.25 -13.34 -6.95
N TYR A 348 2.31 -12.74 -7.66
CA TYR A 348 2.62 -11.59 -8.50
C TYR A 348 2.93 -10.38 -7.63
N SER A 349 3.79 -9.51 -8.16
CA SER A 349 3.82 -8.10 -7.76
C SER A 349 2.50 -7.44 -8.22
N PRO A 350 2.04 -6.36 -7.58
CA PRO A 350 0.83 -5.65 -8.03
C PRO A 350 0.93 -4.96 -9.40
N ASP A 351 2.15 -4.75 -9.92
CA ASP A 351 2.45 -4.01 -11.17
C ASP A 351 2.71 -4.87 -12.41
#